data_AF-A0AA43UJL3-F1
#
_entry.id   AF-A0AA43UJL3-F1
#
_cell.length_a   1.000
_cell.length_b   1.000
_cell.length_c   1.000
_cell.angle_alpha   90.00
_cell.angle_beta   90.00
_cell.angle_gamma   90.00
#
_symmetry.space_group_name_H-M   'P 1'
#
loop_
_entity.id
_entity.type
_entity.pdbx_description
1 polymer ?
#
loop_
_entity_poly.entity_id
_entity_poly.type
_entity_poly.pdbx_seq_one_letter_code
_entity_poly.pdbx_strand_id
1 'polypeptide(L)'
;MLRRKICDDLMEWKSRLDHKCLVVGGQRQVGKTFIVSRFGEKNYGQMLYVDLSKDHRARRVFAIETTVDGIVAGLCVLQDMEVGDPEDMLIFLDEIQASPHARSSLKLFTIDGRYDVIASGSLLGVRNPSRCGRKVSVMHGEEHPGSGFFEVSDPEEDALVMPAGYEESITMRSLDFEEFLWAMGVPQSTIDTARACIHSRTPMPDAVMARMEACFRDYMIVGGMPKAVSAFASTRDYAAAGKEILDTIGTCLNDIDEYNLPVDGRKVRECFHSIPDQLSRSNKKFMFSRVPADGSKGTREKYDGSIEWVYEAGYAVRCHNIGNLAHPVSAFIDHSSYRVYMSDTGILLSLMGTNAIRAVYEGDYSYNMGATVENAVAEGICKCGLPVLHYERTGEDRIDVDFVLEFGRDILAIEVKSGKDRRSPSLSKVREKYRQANRRIKLERTNIFTDDDGVEHYPLFAACFADMLAPDYDGPEFVAYGPRRSDPASAHARAPGPYPRANDSGNP
;
A
#
# COMPACT_ATOMS: atom_id res chain seq x y z
N MET A 1 -8.29 5.91 19.19
CA MET A 1 -8.50 5.19 17.91
C MET A 1 -7.89 6.05 16.80
N LEU A 2 -7.10 5.46 15.91
CA LEU A 2 -6.51 6.19 14.79
C LEU A 2 -7.58 6.44 13.72
N ARG A 3 -7.67 7.66 13.21
CA ARG A 3 -8.50 7.99 12.04
C ARG A 3 -7.81 7.43 10.79
N ARG A 4 -8.58 6.81 9.90
CA ARG A 4 -8.09 6.10 8.72
C ARG A 4 -8.92 6.45 7.50
N LYS A 5 -8.28 6.74 6.36
CA LYS A 5 -8.92 7.08 5.08
C LYS A 5 -9.71 5.92 4.49
N ILE A 6 -9.27 4.68 4.73
CA ILE A 6 -10.01 3.47 4.31
C ILE A 6 -11.44 3.41 4.87
N CYS A 7 -11.75 4.10 5.98
CA CYS A 7 -13.13 4.19 6.44
C CYS A 7 -14.04 4.86 5.41
N ASP A 8 -13.54 5.86 4.69
CA ASP A 8 -14.30 6.57 3.67
C ASP A 8 -14.51 5.65 2.45
N ASP A 9 -13.49 4.87 2.06
CA ASP A 9 -13.60 3.85 1.01
C ASP A 9 -14.67 2.78 1.34
N LEU A 10 -14.75 2.33 2.60
CA LEU A 10 -15.75 1.36 3.05
C LEU A 10 -17.17 1.95 3.02
N MET A 11 -17.33 3.23 3.39
CA MET A 11 -18.61 3.92 3.31
C MET A 11 -19.05 4.14 1.85
N GLU A 12 -18.12 4.52 0.98
CA GLU A 12 -18.38 4.65 -0.46
C GLU A 12 -18.83 3.32 -1.06
N TRP A 13 -18.12 2.23 -0.74
CA TRP A 13 -18.50 0.87 -1.14
C TRP A 13 -19.92 0.52 -0.72
N LYS A 14 -20.28 0.67 0.57
CA LYS A 14 -21.62 0.38 1.08
C LYS A 14 -22.71 1.24 0.42
N SER A 15 -22.39 2.48 0.03
CA SER A 15 -23.37 3.40 -0.56
C SER A 15 -23.77 3.06 -2.00
N ARG A 16 -23.01 2.20 -2.68
CA ARG A 16 -23.27 1.77 -4.07
C ARG A 16 -24.31 0.66 -4.08
N LEU A 17 -25.42 0.85 -4.82
CA LEU A 17 -26.52 -0.13 -4.92
C LEU A 17 -26.13 -1.47 -5.55
N ASP A 18 -25.07 -1.52 -6.36
CA ASP A 18 -24.64 -2.70 -7.12
C ASP A 18 -23.15 -2.98 -6.84
N HIS A 19 -22.78 -2.88 -5.56
CA HIS A 19 -21.43 -3.22 -5.13
C HIS A 19 -21.26 -4.74 -5.01
N LYS A 20 -20.04 -5.21 -5.24
CA LYS A 20 -19.68 -6.62 -5.12
C LYS A 20 -19.11 -6.91 -3.74
N CYS A 21 -18.94 -8.18 -3.41
CA CYS A 21 -18.12 -8.58 -2.26
C CYS A 21 -16.78 -7.82 -2.25
N LEU A 22 -16.41 -7.27 -1.10
CA LEU A 22 -15.20 -6.48 -0.96
C LEU A 22 -14.07 -7.31 -0.38
N VAL A 23 -12.91 -7.29 -1.02
CA VAL A 23 -11.69 -7.90 -0.47
C VAL A 23 -10.72 -6.81 -0.01
N VAL A 24 -10.54 -6.71 1.30
CA VAL A 24 -9.55 -5.83 1.94
C VAL A 24 -8.22 -6.57 2.07
N GLY A 25 -7.35 -6.36 1.09
CA GLY A 25 -5.98 -6.89 1.07
C GLY A 25 -4.99 -5.93 1.73
N GLY A 26 -3.86 -6.43 2.20
CA GLY A 26 -2.78 -5.57 2.68
C GLY A 26 -1.72 -6.28 3.50
N GLN A 27 -0.65 -5.56 3.83
CA GLN A 27 0.42 -6.03 4.70
C GLN A 27 -0.16 -6.49 6.06
N ARG A 28 0.49 -7.45 6.72
CA ARG A 28 0.08 -7.85 8.08
C ARG A 28 0.22 -6.68 9.05
N GLN A 29 -0.60 -6.70 10.10
CA GLN A 29 -0.57 -5.71 11.21
C GLN A 29 -0.91 -4.26 10.82
N VAL A 30 -1.38 -3.98 9.60
CA VAL A 30 -1.92 -2.66 9.22
C VAL A 30 -3.32 -2.38 9.79
N GLY A 31 -3.93 -3.33 10.49
CA GLY A 31 -5.21 -3.12 11.19
C GLY A 31 -6.47 -3.48 10.38
N LYS A 32 -6.37 -4.40 9.40
CA LYS A 32 -7.50 -4.84 8.55
C LYS A 32 -8.69 -5.36 9.36
N THR A 33 -8.49 -6.39 10.18
CA THR A 33 -9.52 -6.97 11.05
C THR A 33 -10.17 -5.89 11.91
N PHE A 34 -9.35 -5.06 12.57
CA PHE A 34 -9.84 -3.99 13.44
C PHE A 34 -10.72 -2.98 12.69
N ILE A 35 -10.33 -2.54 11.49
CA ILE A 35 -11.08 -1.52 10.76
C ILE A 35 -12.39 -2.06 10.23
N VAL A 36 -12.41 -3.30 9.71
CA VAL A 36 -13.62 -3.93 9.18
C VAL A 36 -14.60 -4.28 10.29
N SER A 37 -14.13 -4.89 11.39
CA SER A 37 -15.01 -5.18 12.54
C SER A 37 -15.66 -3.90 13.07
N ARG A 38 -14.88 -2.82 13.20
CA ARG A 38 -15.41 -1.54 13.69
C ARG A 38 -16.37 -0.86 12.72
N PHE A 39 -16.17 -1.05 11.42
CA PHE A 39 -17.10 -0.62 10.39
C PHE A 39 -18.42 -1.41 10.47
N GLY A 40 -18.34 -2.72 10.63
CA GLY A 40 -19.50 -3.60 10.83
C GLY A 40 -20.34 -3.19 12.03
N GLU A 41 -19.72 -3.11 13.21
CA GLU A 41 -20.36 -2.70 14.48
C GLU A 41 -21.11 -1.36 14.41
N LYS A 42 -20.69 -0.46 13.53
CA LYS A 42 -21.24 0.90 13.44
C LYS A 42 -22.34 1.06 12.40
N ASN A 43 -22.33 0.23 11.35
CA ASN A 43 -23.14 0.45 10.15
C ASN A 43 -24.14 -0.68 9.86
N TYR A 44 -24.18 -1.71 10.69
CA TYR A 44 -25.06 -2.86 10.57
C TYR A 44 -25.62 -3.23 11.94
N GLY A 45 -26.89 -3.63 11.99
CA GLY A 45 -27.54 -4.15 13.18
C GLY A 45 -27.01 -5.54 13.58
N GLN A 46 -26.51 -6.31 12.61
CA GLN A 46 -25.87 -7.60 12.86
C GLN A 46 -24.57 -7.77 12.07
N MET A 47 -23.57 -8.43 12.67
CA MET A 47 -22.34 -8.82 11.97
C MET A 47 -22.02 -10.28 12.27
N LEU A 48 -21.87 -11.09 11.22
CA LEU A 48 -21.36 -12.45 11.29
C LEU A 48 -19.87 -12.43 11.00
N TYR A 49 -19.04 -12.56 12.05
CA TYR A 49 -17.59 -12.51 11.93
C TYR A 49 -16.97 -13.91 11.98
N VAL A 50 -16.24 -14.29 10.93
CA VAL A 50 -15.59 -15.60 10.83
C VAL A 50 -14.10 -15.43 10.54
N ASP A 51 -13.26 -15.86 11.48
CA ASP A 51 -11.81 -15.99 11.28
C ASP A 51 -11.50 -17.38 10.71
N LEU A 52 -11.29 -17.46 9.40
CA LEU A 52 -11.09 -18.72 8.68
C LEU A 52 -9.76 -19.40 9.06
N SER A 53 -8.78 -18.64 9.56
CA SER A 53 -7.52 -19.22 10.05
C SER A 53 -7.72 -20.04 11.32
N LYS A 54 -8.71 -19.68 12.14
CA LYS A 54 -8.99 -20.34 13.43
C LYS A 54 -10.18 -21.29 13.40
N ASP A 55 -11.24 -20.96 12.66
CA ASP A 55 -12.45 -21.79 12.65
C ASP A 55 -12.44 -22.84 11.53
N HIS A 56 -11.93 -24.03 11.85
CA HIS A 56 -11.95 -25.19 10.95
C HIS A 56 -13.38 -25.67 10.62
N ARG A 57 -14.36 -25.42 11.50
CA ARG A 57 -15.74 -25.84 11.28
C ARG A 57 -16.39 -24.95 10.23
N ALA A 58 -16.15 -23.65 10.29
CA ALA A 58 -16.60 -22.70 9.28
C ALA A 58 -16.05 -23.06 7.89
N ARG A 59 -14.77 -23.45 7.79
CA ARG A 59 -14.19 -23.94 6.53
C ARG A 59 -14.93 -25.13 5.93
N ARG A 60 -15.41 -26.07 6.77
CA ARG A 60 -16.21 -27.20 6.30
C ARG A 60 -17.59 -26.78 5.80
N VAL A 61 -18.21 -25.75 6.39
CA VAL A 61 -19.48 -25.20 5.87
C VAL A 61 -19.27 -24.75 4.43
N PHE A 62 -18.23 -23.97 4.14
CA PHE A 62 -17.92 -23.53 2.77
C PHE A 62 -17.58 -24.67 1.81
N ALA A 63 -17.03 -25.78 2.30
CA ALA A 63 -16.69 -26.94 1.48
C ALA A 63 -17.92 -27.80 1.10
N ILE A 64 -18.96 -27.80 1.96
CA ILE A 64 -20.15 -28.64 1.79
C ILE A 64 -21.29 -27.86 1.15
N GLU A 65 -21.53 -26.63 1.61
CA GLU A 65 -22.67 -25.82 1.20
C GLU A 65 -22.40 -25.13 -0.13
N THR A 66 -23.37 -25.22 -1.04
CA THR A 66 -23.26 -24.67 -2.41
C THR A 66 -24.22 -23.51 -2.67
N THR A 67 -24.98 -23.09 -1.64
CA THR A 67 -25.96 -22.00 -1.71
C THR A 67 -25.70 -20.97 -0.63
N VAL A 68 -26.08 -19.71 -0.89
CA VAL A 68 -25.93 -18.62 0.10
C VAL A 68 -26.72 -18.92 1.37
N ASP A 69 -27.96 -19.41 1.26
CA ASP A 69 -28.78 -19.75 2.43
C ASP A 69 -28.15 -20.86 3.29
N GLY A 70 -27.61 -21.91 2.65
CA GLY A 70 -26.92 -23.00 3.35
C GLY A 70 -25.66 -22.53 4.06
N ILE A 71 -24.85 -21.71 3.38
CA ILE A 71 -23.63 -21.13 3.96
C ILE A 71 -23.99 -20.25 5.17
N VAL A 72 -24.90 -19.29 5.01
CA VAL A 72 -25.27 -18.34 6.07
C VAL A 72 -25.90 -19.07 7.26
N ALA A 73 -26.84 -19.98 7.02
CA ALA A 73 -27.45 -20.78 8.09
C ALA A 73 -26.41 -21.64 8.83
N GLY A 74 -25.52 -22.31 8.10
CA GLY A 74 -24.46 -23.13 8.69
C GLY A 74 -23.49 -22.31 9.55
N LEU A 75 -23.09 -21.13 9.08
CA LEU A 75 -22.21 -20.23 9.85
C LEU A 75 -22.91 -19.64 11.08
N CYS A 76 -24.18 -19.24 10.96
CA CYS A 76 -24.95 -18.72 12.08
C CYS A 76 -25.13 -19.78 13.19
N VAL A 77 -25.39 -21.03 12.82
CA VAL A 77 -25.44 -22.17 13.77
C VAL A 77 -24.11 -22.35 14.50
N LEU A 78 -22.97 -22.21 13.81
CA LEU A 78 -21.65 -22.33 14.44
C LEU A 78 -21.35 -21.21 15.45
N GLN A 79 -22.00 -20.05 15.30
CA GLN A 79 -21.83 -18.87 16.16
C GLN A 79 -22.96 -18.70 17.19
N ASP A 80 -23.91 -19.64 17.26
CA ASP A 80 -25.10 -19.55 18.12
C ASP A 80 -25.92 -18.26 17.85
N MET A 81 -26.10 -17.95 16.57
CA MET A 81 -26.80 -16.77 16.07
C MET A 81 -28.00 -17.17 15.21
N GLU A 82 -29.04 -16.35 15.19
CA GLU A 82 -30.10 -16.42 14.20
C GLU A 82 -29.68 -15.66 12.93
N VAL A 83 -30.17 -16.13 11.78
CA VAL A 83 -29.99 -15.43 10.50
C VAL A 83 -30.75 -14.11 10.56
N GLY A 84 -30.03 -12.99 10.50
CA GLY A 84 -30.62 -11.65 10.54
C GLY A 84 -31.18 -11.19 9.20
N ASP A 85 -31.60 -9.92 9.19
CA ASP A 85 -32.04 -9.23 7.97
C ASP A 85 -30.86 -9.03 7.01
N PRO A 86 -30.89 -9.56 5.78
CA PRO A 86 -29.78 -9.45 4.84
C PRO A 86 -29.33 -8.00 4.56
N GLU A 87 -30.25 -7.04 4.52
CA GLU A 87 -29.93 -5.62 4.25
C GLU A 87 -29.20 -4.94 5.42
N ASP A 88 -29.30 -5.50 6.64
CA ASP A 88 -28.72 -4.96 7.87
C ASP A 88 -27.71 -5.92 8.52
N MET A 89 -27.24 -6.91 7.75
CA MET A 89 -26.28 -7.91 8.18
C MET A 89 -24.99 -7.84 7.36
N LEU A 90 -23.85 -7.61 8.04
CA LEU A 90 -22.53 -7.75 7.43
C LEU A 90 -21.97 -9.15 7.66
N ILE A 91 -21.54 -9.81 6.60
CA ILE A 91 -20.73 -11.04 6.70
C ILE A 91 -19.26 -10.65 6.55
N PHE A 92 -18.47 -10.85 7.61
CA PHE A 92 -17.05 -10.57 7.60
C PHE A 92 -16.23 -11.87 7.65
N LEU A 93 -15.56 -12.19 6.53
CA LEU A 93 -14.70 -13.36 6.37
C LEU A 93 -13.21 -12.95 6.48
N ASP A 94 -12.62 -13.12 7.66
CA ASP A 94 -11.22 -12.80 7.89
C ASP A 94 -10.27 -13.95 7.51
N GLU A 95 -9.05 -13.58 7.12
CA GLU A 95 -8.00 -14.48 6.62
C GLU A 95 -8.51 -15.40 5.50
N ILE A 96 -9.18 -14.83 4.50
CA ILE A 96 -9.85 -15.53 3.38
C ILE A 96 -8.95 -16.52 2.64
N GLN A 97 -7.63 -16.31 2.61
CA GLN A 97 -6.69 -17.25 2.01
C GLN A 97 -6.59 -18.59 2.74
N ALA A 98 -7.09 -18.69 3.98
CA ALA A 98 -7.14 -19.94 4.74
C ALA A 98 -8.23 -20.91 4.22
N SER A 99 -9.14 -20.45 3.36
CA SER A 99 -10.19 -21.28 2.77
C SER A 99 -10.43 -20.95 1.30
N PRO A 100 -9.88 -21.77 0.38
CA PRO A 100 -10.18 -21.66 -1.05
C PRO A 100 -11.69 -21.69 -1.33
N HIS A 101 -12.43 -22.59 -0.68
CA HIS A 101 -13.89 -22.69 -0.82
C HIS A 101 -14.61 -21.40 -0.40
N ALA A 102 -14.23 -20.80 0.73
CA ALA A 102 -14.82 -19.52 1.15
C ALA A 102 -14.55 -18.42 0.12
N ARG A 103 -13.33 -18.39 -0.44
CA ARG A 103 -12.99 -17.44 -1.50
C ARG A 103 -13.83 -17.63 -2.77
N SER A 104 -13.98 -18.86 -3.25
CA SER A 104 -14.82 -19.13 -4.42
C SER A 104 -16.30 -18.82 -4.16
N SER A 105 -16.77 -18.93 -2.91
CA SER A 105 -18.13 -18.59 -2.53
C SER A 105 -18.47 -17.10 -2.68
N LEU A 106 -17.48 -16.19 -2.72
CA LEU A 106 -17.72 -14.76 -2.96
C LEU A 106 -18.49 -14.51 -4.27
N LYS A 107 -18.29 -15.37 -5.28
CA LYS A 107 -19.10 -15.34 -6.51
C LYS A 107 -20.58 -15.59 -6.24
N LEU A 108 -20.91 -16.54 -5.36
CA LEU A 108 -22.30 -16.87 -5.01
C LEU A 108 -22.96 -15.68 -4.30
N PHE A 109 -22.26 -15.10 -3.32
CA PHE A 109 -22.75 -13.92 -2.59
C PHE A 109 -22.96 -12.71 -3.51
N THR A 110 -22.02 -12.42 -4.41
CA THR A 110 -22.17 -11.30 -5.36
C THR A 110 -23.32 -11.52 -6.36
N ILE A 111 -23.58 -12.76 -6.78
CA ILE A 111 -24.72 -13.06 -7.69
C ILE A 111 -26.05 -12.96 -6.94
N ASP A 112 -26.07 -13.41 -5.68
CA ASP A 112 -27.25 -13.37 -4.82
C ASP A 112 -27.63 -11.93 -4.42
N GLY A 113 -26.64 -11.12 -4.06
CA GLY A 113 -26.77 -9.68 -3.82
C GLY A 113 -27.55 -9.28 -2.57
N ARG A 114 -28.03 -10.23 -1.75
CA ARG A 114 -28.81 -9.91 -0.54
C ARG A 114 -27.96 -9.47 0.65
N TYR A 115 -26.71 -9.95 0.75
CA TYR A 115 -25.84 -9.71 1.90
C TYR A 115 -24.64 -8.85 1.51
N ASP A 116 -24.31 -7.89 2.36
CA ASP A 116 -23.03 -7.20 2.31
C ASP A 116 -21.94 -8.15 2.82
N VAL A 117 -20.92 -8.40 2.00
CA VAL A 117 -19.81 -9.30 2.37
C VAL A 117 -18.48 -8.57 2.22
N ILE A 118 -17.73 -8.53 3.32
CA ILE A 118 -16.32 -8.12 3.32
C ILE A 118 -15.47 -9.34 3.65
N ALA A 119 -14.41 -9.55 2.88
CA ALA A 119 -13.34 -10.48 3.18
C ALA A 119 -12.03 -9.72 3.44
N SER A 120 -11.18 -10.20 4.33
CA SER A 120 -9.81 -9.69 4.47
C SER A 120 -8.75 -10.77 4.31
N GLY A 121 -7.56 -10.36 3.90
CA GLY A 121 -6.43 -11.26 3.79
C GLY A 121 -5.11 -10.55 3.60
N SER A 122 -4.02 -11.30 3.77
CA SER A 122 -2.69 -10.82 3.40
C SER A 122 -2.61 -10.59 1.89
N LEU A 123 -1.83 -9.59 1.46
CA LEU A 123 -1.71 -9.25 0.04
C LEU A 123 -1.20 -10.45 -0.79
N LEU A 124 -0.28 -11.24 -0.24
CA LEU A 124 0.19 -12.51 -0.83
C LEU A 124 -0.92 -13.56 -0.97
N GLY A 125 -1.67 -13.80 0.10
CA GLY A 125 -2.73 -14.82 0.11
C GLY A 125 -3.88 -14.46 -0.83
N VAL A 126 -4.23 -13.17 -0.89
CA VAL A 126 -5.27 -12.67 -1.79
C VAL A 126 -4.79 -12.65 -3.24
N ARG A 127 -3.56 -12.26 -3.55
CA ARG A 127 -3.10 -12.18 -4.95
C ARG A 127 -2.62 -13.52 -5.53
N ASN A 128 -2.19 -14.47 -4.69
CA ASN A 128 -1.51 -15.68 -5.16
C ASN A 128 -1.92 -16.96 -4.39
N PRO A 129 -3.21 -17.37 -4.45
CA PRO A 129 -3.73 -18.51 -3.69
C PRO A 129 -3.09 -19.86 -4.08
N SER A 130 -2.62 -20.03 -5.32
CA SER A 130 -1.93 -21.24 -5.79
C SER A 130 -0.54 -21.45 -5.18
N ARG A 131 0.02 -20.44 -4.49
CA ARG A 131 1.19 -20.61 -3.61
C ARG A 131 0.79 -20.97 -2.17
N CYS A 132 -0.42 -20.61 -1.75
CA CYS A 132 -0.95 -20.86 -0.40
C CYS A 132 -1.30 -22.35 -0.17
N GLY A 133 -1.60 -23.10 -1.25
CA GLY A 133 -1.89 -24.54 -1.21
C GLY A 133 -0.66 -25.46 -1.14
N ARG A 134 0.57 -24.95 -1.32
CA ARG A 134 1.78 -25.76 -1.07
C ARG A 134 2.10 -25.77 0.42
N LYS A 135 1.24 -26.39 1.23
CA LYS A 135 1.77 -27.08 2.41
C LYS A 135 2.74 -28.12 1.87
N VAL A 136 4.02 -27.94 2.19
CA VAL A 136 5.05 -28.92 1.86
C VAL A 136 4.69 -30.18 2.60
N SER A 137 4.15 -31.16 1.90
CA SER A 137 4.21 -32.55 2.34
C SER A 137 5.70 -32.84 2.52
N VAL A 138 6.12 -32.92 3.78
CA VAL A 138 7.47 -33.32 4.15
C VAL A 138 7.66 -34.71 3.57
N MET A 139 8.38 -34.82 2.46
CA MET A 139 8.92 -36.11 2.04
C MET A 139 10.06 -36.45 2.99
N HIS A 140 9.76 -37.20 4.05
CA HIS A 140 10.77 -38.02 4.68
C HIS A 140 10.33 -39.47 4.66
N GLY A 141 11.24 -40.30 4.14
CA GLY A 141 11.18 -41.73 4.30
C GLY A 141 11.28 -42.13 5.77
N GLU A 142 10.86 -43.37 5.97
CA GLU A 142 10.87 -44.17 7.18
C GLU A 142 9.77 -43.87 8.20
N GLU A 143 8.88 -44.87 8.28
CA GLU A 143 7.68 -44.97 9.10
C GLU A 143 8.02 -44.92 10.59
N HIS A 144 7.40 -43.98 11.30
CA HIS A 144 7.18 -44.08 12.74
C HIS A 144 5.68 -44.15 13.01
N PRO A 145 5.17 -45.23 13.64
CA PRO A 145 3.75 -45.34 13.96
C PRO A 145 3.46 -44.58 15.25
N GLY A 146 2.83 -43.42 15.13
CA GLY A 146 2.23 -42.72 16.26
C GLY A 146 2.28 -41.20 16.16
N SER A 147 1.09 -40.60 16.13
CA SER A 147 0.76 -39.17 16.23
C SER A 147 0.76 -38.34 14.92
N GLY A 148 -0.39 -37.68 14.68
CA GLY A 148 -0.56 -36.62 13.69
C GLY A 148 -1.49 -36.97 12.53
N PHE A 149 -2.70 -36.39 12.52
CA PHE A 149 -3.58 -36.38 11.35
C PHE A 149 -2.84 -35.78 10.14
N PHE A 150 -2.65 -36.57 9.08
CA PHE A 150 -2.17 -36.08 7.79
C PHE A 150 -3.36 -35.51 7.01
N GLU A 151 -3.40 -34.19 6.80
CA GLU A 151 -4.19 -33.59 5.71
C GLU A 151 -3.48 -33.90 4.40
N VAL A 152 -4.00 -34.90 3.67
CA VAL A 152 -3.73 -35.06 2.24
C VAL A 152 -4.54 -33.97 1.54
N SER A 153 -3.90 -33.06 0.81
CA SER A 153 -4.63 -32.11 -0.04
C SER A 153 -5.36 -32.87 -1.13
N ASP A 154 -6.68 -32.69 -1.21
CA ASP A 154 -7.51 -33.31 -2.23
C ASP A 154 -7.12 -32.74 -3.61
N PRO A 155 -6.93 -33.59 -4.64
CA PRO A 155 -6.59 -33.15 -6.00
C PRO A 155 -7.69 -32.32 -6.68
N GLU A 156 -8.88 -32.15 -6.07
CA GLU A 156 -9.93 -31.23 -6.53
C GLU A 156 -9.71 -29.76 -6.10
N GLU A 157 -8.84 -29.46 -5.13
CA GLU A 157 -8.52 -28.07 -4.75
C GLU A 157 -7.83 -27.29 -5.89
N ASP A 158 -7.15 -27.97 -6.81
CA ASP A 158 -6.46 -27.37 -7.95
C ASP A 158 -7.40 -26.83 -9.04
N ALA A 159 -8.71 -27.09 -8.95
CA ALA A 159 -9.73 -26.63 -9.90
C ALA A 159 -10.58 -25.44 -9.40
N LEU A 160 -10.27 -24.85 -8.23
CA LEU A 160 -11.02 -23.71 -7.74
C LEU A 160 -10.79 -22.46 -8.60
N VAL A 161 -11.82 -22.10 -9.37
CA VAL A 161 -11.86 -20.92 -10.22
C VAL A 161 -11.88 -19.67 -9.35
N MET A 162 -10.90 -18.78 -9.57
CA MET A 162 -10.87 -17.45 -8.98
C MET A 162 -12.15 -16.70 -9.36
N PRO A 163 -12.82 -15.99 -8.43
CA PRO A 163 -14.04 -15.23 -8.70
C PRO A 163 -13.74 -13.93 -9.49
N ALA A 164 -13.01 -14.04 -10.60
CA ALA A 164 -12.64 -12.92 -11.45
C ALA A 164 -13.90 -12.18 -11.92
N GLY A 165 -14.00 -10.90 -11.56
CA GLY A 165 -15.15 -10.05 -11.89
C GLY A 165 -16.31 -10.09 -10.90
N TYR A 166 -16.25 -10.88 -9.83
CA TYR A 166 -17.30 -10.96 -8.78
C TYR A 166 -16.83 -10.40 -7.43
N GLU A 167 -15.65 -9.79 -7.37
CA GLU A 167 -15.15 -9.11 -6.19
C GLU A 167 -14.62 -7.72 -6.55
N GLU A 168 -14.76 -6.77 -5.63
CA GLU A 168 -14.02 -5.52 -5.59
C GLU A 168 -12.85 -5.69 -4.63
N SER A 169 -11.73 -5.00 -4.86
CA SER A 169 -10.56 -5.13 -3.98
C SER A 169 -9.98 -3.77 -3.63
N ILE A 170 -9.57 -3.66 -2.37
CA ILE A 170 -8.95 -2.48 -1.81
C ILE A 170 -7.70 -2.90 -1.06
N THR A 171 -6.60 -2.15 -1.25
CA THR A 171 -5.34 -2.40 -0.56
C THR A 171 -5.17 -1.44 0.62
N MET A 172 -5.27 -1.97 1.84
CA MET A 172 -4.94 -1.26 3.07
C MET A 172 -3.43 -1.28 3.31
N ARG A 173 -2.80 -0.09 3.27
CA ARG A 173 -1.38 0.11 3.60
C ARG A 173 -1.21 0.58 5.05
N SER A 174 0.03 0.66 5.54
CA SER A 174 0.34 1.39 6.78
C SER A 174 -0.08 2.87 6.65
N LEU A 175 -0.20 3.59 7.76
CA LEU A 175 -0.67 4.98 7.79
C LEU A 175 0.14 5.86 6.84
N ASP A 176 -0.53 6.67 6.03
CA ASP A 176 0.17 7.72 5.29
C ASP A 176 0.49 8.92 6.19
N PHE A 177 1.23 9.89 5.64
CA PHE A 177 1.64 11.05 6.41
C PHE A 177 0.46 11.88 6.93
N GLU A 178 -0.64 11.99 6.18
CA GLU A 178 -1.81 12.74 6.62
C GLU A 178 -2.56 12.02 7.75
N GLU A 179 -2.72 10.70 7.66
CA GLU A 179 -3.25 9.87 8.75
C GLU A 179 -2.37 9.97 10.00
N PHE A 180 -1.05 10.05 9.82
CA PHE A 180 -0.11 10.31 10.91
C PHE A 180 -0.30 11.71 11.50
N LEU A 181 -0.49 12.76 10.69
CA LEU A 181 -0.78 14.12 11.17
C LEU A 181 -2.05 14.16 12.02
N TRP A 182 -3.11 13.44 11.62
CA TRP A 182 -4.31 13.29 12.43
C TRP A 182 -4.01 12.61 13.77
N ALA A 183 -3.22 11.53 13.77
CA ALA A 183 -2.81 10.84 14.99
C ALA A 183 -1.98 11.74 15.92
N MET A 184 -1.19 12.66 15.35
CA MET A 184 -0.41 13.64 16.09
C MET A 184 -1.22 14.84 16.61
N GLY A 185 -2.53 14.91 16.28
CA GLY A 185 -3.42 16.01 16.67
C GLY A 185 -3.20 17.29 15.89
N VAL A 186 -2.67 17.20 14.66
CA VAL A 186 -2.53 18.38 13.79
C VAL A 186 -3.92 18.83 13.30
N PRO A 187 -4.28 20.12 13.46
CA PRO A 187 -5.56 20.63 12.99
C PRO A 187 -5.74 20.47 11.48
N GLN A 188 -6.94 20.09 11.04
CA GLN A 188 -7.25 19.93 9.61
C GLN A 188 -6.96 21.22 8.82
N SER A 189 -7.26 22.39 9.39
CA SER A 189 -6.95 23.69 8.76
C SER A 189 -5.47 23.88 8.42
N THR A 190 -4.56 23.32 9.23
CA THR A 190 -3.11 23.37 8.96
C THR A 190 -2.75 22.45 7.79
N ILE A 191 -3.35 21.27 7.74
CA ILE A 191 -3.15 20.29 6.65
C ILE A 191 -3.72 20.86 5.34
N ASP A 192 -4.92 21.42 5.36
CA ASP A 192 -5.58 22.04 4.22
C ASP A 192 -4.79 23.22 3.68
N THR A 193 -4.22 24.06 4.57
CA THR A 193 -3.33 25.15 4.17
C THR A 193 -2.10 24.61 3.45
N ALA A 194 -1.46 23.54 3.96
CA ALA A 194 -0.30 22.94 3.32
C ALA A 194 -0.66 22.33 1.95
N ARG A 195 -1.77 21.61 1.83
CA ARG A 195 -2.30 21.06 0.57
C ARG A 195 -2.54 22.16 -0.44
N ALA A 196 -3.27 23.22 -0.04
CA ALA A 196 -3.56 24.36 -0.89
C ALA A 196 -2.27 25.03 -1.40
N CYS A 197 -1.29 25.29 -0.53
CA CYS A 197 -0.02 25.87 -0.93
C CYS A 197 0.78 25.00 -1.90
N ILE A 198 0.78 23.66 -1.71
CA ILE A 198 1.42 22.71 -2.65
C ILE A 198 0.74 22.81 -4.02
N HIS A 199 -0.59 22.79 -4.03
CA HIS A 199 -1.36 22.83 -5.27
C HIS A 199 -1.21 24.17 -6.01
N SER A 200 -1.34 25.29 -5.30
CA SER A 200 -1.20 26.64 -5.86
C SER A 200 0.24 27.08 -6.09
N ARG A 201 1.23 26.26 -5.72
CA ARG A 201 2.67 26.53 -5.87
C ARG A 201 3.12 27.81 -5.16
N THR A 202 2.53 28.09 -4.00
CA THR A 202 2.81 29.30 -3.21
C THR A 202 3.52 28.96 -1.90
N PRO A 203 4.39 29.84 -1.37
CA PRO A 203 5.02 29.64 -0.08
C PRO A 203 3.99 29.39 1.04
N MET A 204 4.26 28.41 1.89
CA MET A 204 3.48 28.15 3.10
C MET A 204 3.80 29.19 4.18
N PRO A 205 2.85 29.52 5.08
CA PRO A 205 3.18 30.25 6.29
C PRO A 205 4.24 29.51 7.12
N ASP A 206 5.21 30.24 7.68
CA ASP A 206 6.36 29.64 8.39
C ASP A 206 5.93 28.69 9.52
N ALA A 207 4.84 29.01 10.25
CA ALA A 207 4.31 28.16 11.29
C ALA A 207 3.77 26.82 10.76
N VAL A 208 3.11 26.84 9.59
CA VAL A 208 2.62 25.63 8.90
C VAL A 208 3.82 24.82 8.43
N MET A 209 4.76 25.46 7.74
CA MET A 209 5.97 24.82 7.23
C MET A 209 6.77 24.13 8.36
N ALA A 210 7.07 24.84 9.45
CA ALA A 210 7.81 24.29 10.59
C ALA A 210 7.06 23.12 11.26
N ARG A 211 5.73 23.20 11.36
CA ARG A 211 4.91 22.13 11.92
C ARG A 211 4.95 20.88 11.05
N MET A 212 4.77 21.04 9.74
CA MET A 212 4.79 19.94 8.77
C MET A 212 6.17 19.28 8.70
N GLU A 213 7.26 20.05 8.69
CA GLU A 213 8.62 19.50 8.73
C GLU A 213 8.90 18.71 10.01
N ALA A 214 8.46 19.22 11.17
CA ALA A 214 8.64 18.51 12.44
C ALA A 214 7.89 17.18 12.43
N CYS A 215 6.61 17.19 12.03
CA CYS A 215 5.83 15.96 11.91
C CYS A 215 6.39 15.01 10.86
N PHE A 216 6.95 15.51 9.74
CA PHE A 216 7.54 14.66 8.72
C PHE A 216 8.78 13.95 9.22
N ARG A 217 9.62 14.62 10.02
CA ARG A 217 10.77 13.99 10.69
C ARG A 217 10.31 12.90 11.67
N ASP A 218 9.27 13.17 12.47
CA ASP A 218 8.69 12.17 13.36
C ASP A 218 8.15 10.97 12.57
N TYR A 219 7.44 11.22 11.46
CA TYR A 219 6.91 10.20 10.56
C TYR A 219 8.01 9.36 9.90
N MET A 220 9.13 9.98 9.50
CA MET A 220 10.27 9.23 8.97
C MET A 220 10.77 8.20 10.00
N ILE A 221 10.88 8.59 11.27
CA ILE A 221 11.38 7.72 12.37
C ILE A 221 10.34 6.65 12.77
N VAL A 222 9.08 7.03 12.92
CA VAL A 222 8.02 6.18 13.45
C VAL A 222 7.39 5.30 12.36
N GLY A 223 7.36 5.78 11.12
CA GLY A 223 6.65 5.15 10.02
C GLY A 223 5.13 5.26 10.14
N GLY A 224 4.44 4.38 9.41
CA GLY A 224 2.98 4.32 9.33
C GLY A 224 2.36 3.11 10.06
N MET A 225 3.15 2.20 10.65
CA MET A 225 2.57 1.01 11.28
C MET A 225 1.63 1.39 12.44
N PRO A 226 0.34 0.97 12.45
CA PRO A 226 -0.65 1.49 13.39
C PRO A 226 -0.28 1.38 14.86
N LYS A 227 0.32 0.26 15.28
CA LYS A 227 0.78 0.09 16.67
C LYS A 227 1.91 1.05 17.03
N ALA A 228 2.89 1.22 16.14
CA ALA A 228 3.99 2.17 16.32
C ALA A 228 3.49 3.62 16.39
N VAL A 229 2.59 4.01 15.47
CA VAL A 229 1.97 5.35 15.49
C VAL A 229 1.15 5.55 16.76
N SER A 230 0.37 4.57 17.19
CA SER A 230 -0.42 4.67 18.42
C SER A 230 0.45 4.77 19.67
N ALA A 231 1.54 4.00 19.74
CA ALA A 231 2.51 4.08 20.83
C ALA A 231 3.13 5.48 20.87
N PHE A 232 3.66 5.97 19.76
CA PHE A 232 4.26 7.30 19.69
C PHE A 232 3.27 8.44 19.99
N ALA A 233 2.05 8.37 19.46
CA ALA A 233 1.02 9.39 19.67
C ALA A 233 0.67 9.56 21.17
N SER A 234 0.67 8.46 21.92
CA SER A 234 0.29 8.43 23.34
C SER A 234 1.45 8.74 24.28
N THR A 235 2.67 8.33 23.94
CA THR A 235 3.83 8.48 24.85
C THR A 235 4.80 9.59 24.45
N ARG A 236 4.80 9.99 23.17
CA ARG A 236 5.87 10.80 22.54
C ARG A 236 7.26 10.21 22.70
N ASP A 237 7.34 8.88 22.83
CA ASP A 237 8.58 8.12 22.98
C ASP A 237 8.89 7.29 21.72
N TYR A 238 10.03 7.59 21.11
CA TYR A 238 10.54 6.85 19.95
C TYR A 238 10.92 5.41 20.27
N ALA A 239 11.35 5.11 21.50
CA ALA A 239 11.69 3.75 21.90
C ALA A 239 10.44 2.86 21.97
N ALA A 240 9.34 3.39 22.50
CA ALA A 240 8.04 2.71 22.50
C ALA A 240 7.57 2.39 21.07
N ALA A 241 7.68 3.34 20.14
CA ALA A 241 7.38 3.11 18.73
C ALA A 241 8.33 2.08 18.09
N GLY A 242 9.63 2.19 18.37
CA GLY A 242 10.67 1.30 17.88
C GLY A 242 10.43 -0.16 18.26
N LYS A 243 9.94 -0.42 19.48
CA LYS A 243 9.57 -1.77 19.91
C LYS A 243 8.49 -2.38 19.01
N GLU A 244 7.42 -1.63 18.73
CA GLU A 244 6.33 -2.09 17.87
C GLU A 244 6.78 -2.30 16.42
N ILE A 245 7.72 -1.47 15.92
CA ILE A 245 8.33 -1.65 14.59
C ILE A 245 9.16 -2.95 14.54
N LEU A 246 9.97 -3.22 15.57
CA LEU A 246 10.76 -4.46 15.64
C LEU A 246 9.87 -5.69 15.73
N ASP A 247 8.76 -5.64 16.48
CA ASP A 247 7.77 -6.72 16.53
C ASP A 247 7.11 -6.94 15.15
N THR A 248 6.87 -5.86 14.39
CA THR A 248 6.38 -5.93 13.01
C THR A 248 7.39 -6.61 12.08
N ILE A 249 8.67 -6.25 12.19
CA ILE A 249 9.75 -6.88 11.44
C ILE A 249 9.86 -8.36 11.81
N GLY A 250 9.80 -8.71 13.09
CA GLY A 250 9.81 -10.11 13.55
C GLY A 250 8.65 -10.91 12.97
N THR A 251 7.45 -10.33 12.92
CA THR A 251 6.27 -10.97 12.31
C THR A 251 6.47 -11.20 10.81
N CYS A 252 7.00 -10.22 10.08
CA CYS A 252 7.37 -10.38 8.67
C CYS A 252 8.34 -11.55 8.47
N LEU A 253 9.37 -11.66 9.30
CA LEU A 253 10.35 -12.73 9.19
C LEU A 253 9.76 -14.10 9.50
N ASN A 254 8.82 -14.20 10.45
CA ASN A 254 8.10 -15.45 10.74
C ASN A 254 7.21 -15.86 9.56
N ASP A 255 6.54 -14.89 8.92
CA ASP A 255 5.71 -15.15 7.73
C ASP A 255 6.54 -15.70 6.57
N ILE A 256 7.76 -15.20 6.40
CA ILE A 256 8.67 -15.72 5.38
C ILE A 256 8.92 -17.21 5.60
N ASP A 257 9.03 -17.65 6.85
CA ASP A 257 9.30 -19.04 7.20
C ASP A 257 8.07 -19.95 7.10
N GLU A 258 6.88 -19.41 7.37
CA GLU A 258 5.63 -20.17 7.29
C GLU A 258 5.18 -20.42 5.84
N TYR A 259 5.34 -19.43 4.96
CA TYR A 259 4.79 -19.46 3.59
C TYR A 259 5.78 -19.90 2.51
N ASN A 260 7.03 -20.21 2.88
CA ASN A 260 8.05 -20.61 1.91
C ASN A 260 8.76 -21.90 2.36
N LEU A 261 9.19 -22.67 1.37
CA LEU A 261 10.18 -23.73 1.61
C LEU A 261 11.41 -23.13 2.32
N PRO A 262 12.09 -23.86 3.23
CA PRO A 262 13.19 -23.30 4.01
C PRO A 262 14.29 -22.61 3.19
N VAL A 263 14.62 -23.17 2.01
CA VAL A 263 15.60 -22.60 1.09
C VAL A 263 15.11 -21.28 0.48
N ASP A 264 13.83 -21.20 0.14
CA ASP A 264 13.24 -19.99 -0.46
C ASP A 264 13.00 -18.93 0.61
N GLY A 265 12.60 -19.31 1.82
CA GLY A 265 12.47 -18.40 2.97
C GLY A 265 13.79 -17.70 3.31
N ARG A 266 14.92 -18.43 3.28
CA ARG A 266 16.25 -17.82 3.43
C ARG A 266 16.50 -16.74 2.37
N LYS A 267 16.25 -17.03 1.10
CA LYS A 267 16.48 -16.08 0.00
C LYS A 267 15.60 -14.85 0.09
N VAL A 268 14.35 -15.01 0.54
CA VAL A 268 13.42 -13.89 0.78
C VAL A 268 13.95 -12.99 1.90
N ARG A 269 14.44 -13.57 3.01
CA ARG A 269 15.10 -12.82 4.09
C ARG A 269 16.35 -12.09 3.60
N GLU A 270 17.20 -12.74 2.81
CA GLU A 270 18.38 -12.11 2.21
C GLU A 270 17.99 -10.92 1.32
N CYS A 271 16.94 -11.07 0.49
CA CYS A 271 16.41 -9.98 -0.31
C CYS A 271 15.93 -8.82 0.57
N PHE A 272 15.08 -9.10 1.56
CA PHE A 272 14.52 -8.12 2.48
C PHE A 272 15.62 -7.32 3.21
N HIS A 273 16.60 -8.01 3.81
CA HIS A 273 17.71 -7.36 4.52
C HIS A 273 18.71 -6.67 3.59
N SER A 274 18.76 -7.01 2.31
CA SER A 274 19.66 -6.33 1.36
C SER A 274 19.14 -4.94 0.91
N ILE A 275 17.85 -4.66 1.06
CA ILE A 275 17.24 -3.40 0.57
C ILE A 275 17.93 -2.16 1.15
N PRO A 276 18.15 -2.02 2.49
CA PRO A 276 18.79 -0.84 3.05
C PRO A 276 20.25 -0.62 2.58
N ASP A 277 21.03 -1.70 2.45
CA ASP A 277 22.41 -1.63 1.93
C ASP A 277 22.42 -1.16 0.48
N GLN A 278 21.54 -1.72 -0.35
CA GLN A 278 21.47 -1.37 -1.77
C GLN A 278 21.00 0.08 -1.97
N LEU A 279 20.01 0.54 -1.20
CA LEU A 279 19.58 1.94 -1.20
C LEU A 279 20.68 2.89 -0.75
N SER A 280 21.63 2.45 0.07
CA SER A 280 22.74 3.27 0.56
C SER A 280 23.87 3.44 -0.48
N ARG A 281 23.85 2.68 -1.58
CA ARG A 281 24.90 2.76 -2.62
C ARG A 281 24.70 3.94 -3.56
N SER A 282 25.72 4.25 -4.35
CA SER A 282 25.66 5.28 -5.39
C SER A 282 24.82 4.85 -6.61
N ASN A 283 24.81 3.56 -6.94
CA ASN A 283 23.88 2.98 -7.89
C ASN A 283 22.69 2.42 -7.10
N LYS A 284 21.51 3.00 -7.31
CA LYS A 284 20.26 2.63 -6.62
C LYS A 284 19.49 1.50 -7.31
N LYS A 285 19.90 1.07 -8.52
CA LYS A 285 19.29 -0.07 -9.19
C LYS A 285 19.46 -1.31 -8.32
N PHE A 286 18.37 -2.06 -8.11
CA PHE A 286 18.42 -3.31 -7.37
C PHE A 286 19.25 -4.33 -8.14
N MET A 287 20.31 -4.83 -7.53
CA MET A 287 21.24 -5.77 -8.14
C MET A 287 21.19 -7.09 -7.40
N PHE A 288 20.66 -8.13 -8.04
CA PHE A 288 20.64 -9.50 -7.51
C PHE A 288 22.03 -10.01 -7.08
N SER A 289 23.09 -9.54 -7.75
CA SER A 289 24.48 -9.87 -7.39
C SER A 289 24.98 -9.26 -6.07
N ARG A 290 24.19 -8.37 -5.47
CA ARG A 290 24.47 -7.74 -4.16
C ARG A 290 23.59 -8.28 -3.05
N VAL A 291 22.65 -9.17 -3.34
CA VAL A 291 21.98 -9.96 -2.32
C VAL A 291 23.03 -10.87 -1.70
N PRO A 292 23.26 -10.82 -0.37
CA PRO A 292 24.19 -11.72 0.30
C PRO A 292 23.78 -13.16 0.01
N ALA A 293 24.72 -13.94 -0.51
CA ALA A 293 24.49 -15.31 -0.92
C ALA A 293 25.64 -16.17 -0.40
N ASP A 294 25.31 -17.36 0.10
CA ASP A 294 26.29 -18.28 0.68
C ASP A 294 27.28 -18.75 -0.39
N GLY A 295 28.47 -18.13 -0.43
CA GLY A 295 29.60 -18.51 -1.27
C GLY A 295 29.48 -18.30 -2.80
N SER A 296 28.34 -17.84 -3.34
CA SER A 296 28.15 -17.63 -4.78
C SER A 296 27.51 -16.27 -5.11
N LYS A 297 27.83 -15.68 -6.27
CA LYS A 297 27.20 -14.43 -6.70
C LYS A 297 25.70 -14.65 -6.94
N GLY A 298 24.85 -13.80 -6.35
CA GLY A 298 23.41 -13.83 -6.61
C GLY A 298 23.09 -13.52 -8.07
N THR A 299 22.05 -14.16 -8.61
CA THR A 299 21.57 -13.95 -9.99
C THR A 299 20.07 -13.70 -9.98
N ARG A 300 19.53 -13.20 -11.11
CA ARG A 300 18.09 -12.95 -11.25
C ARG A 300 17.31 -14.24 -11.09
N GLU A 301 17.72 -15.30 -11.76
CA GLU A 301 17.05 -16.62 -11.75
C GLU A 301 16.93 -17.19 -10.32
N LYS A 302 17.88 -16.87 -9.44
CA LYS A 302 17.89 -17.33 -8.05
C LYS A 302 16.93 -16.56 -7.15
N TYR A 303 16.79 -15.25 -7.35
CA TYR A 303 16.21 -14.31 -6.38
C TYR A 303 15.01 -13.51 -6.88
N ASP A 304 14.67 -13.56 -8.17
CA ASP A 304 13.55 -12.82 -8.78
C ASP A 304 12.23 -13.18 -8.08
N GLY A 305 11.95 -14.46 -7.90
CA GLY A 305 10.77 -14.91 -7.14
C GLY A 305 10.79 -14.55 -5.65
N SER A 306 11.97 -14.31 -5.07
CA SER A 306 12.12 -13.94 -3.66
C SER A 306 11.88 -12.45 -3.43
N ILE A 307 12.44 -11.58 -4.29
CA ILE A 307 12.13 -10.15 -4.24
C ILE A 307 10.68 -9.89 -4.64
N GLU A 308 10.12 -10.72 -5.54
CA GLU A 308 8.69 -10.70 -5.88
C GLU A 308 7.82 -10.91 -4.65
N TRP A 309 8.18 -11.89 -3.82
CA TRP A 309 7.47 -12.15 -2.58
C TRP A 309 7.49 -10.94 -1.65
N VAL A 310 8.64 -10.27 -1.46
CA VAL A 310 8.75 -9.10 -0.57
C VAL A 310 7.83 -7.96 -1.02
N TYR A 311 7.70 -7.74 -2.33
CA TYR A 311 6.79 -6.75 -2.90
C TYR A 311 5.33 -7.16 -2.73
N GLU A 312 4.97 -8.40 -3.09
CA GLU A 312 3.59 -8.88 -3.00
C GLU A 312 3.10 -9.05 -1.56
N ALA A 313 4.02 -9.17 -0.60
CA ALA A 313 3.74 -9.10 0.83
C ALA A 313 3.39 -7.68 1.32
N GLY A 314 3.67 -6.67 0.49
CA GLY A 314 3.48 -5.27 0.82
C GLY A 314 4.60 -4.67 1.65
N TYR A 315 5.78 -5.32 1.76
CA TYR A 315 6.91 -4.78 2.52
C TYR A 315 7.80 -3.83 1.69
N ALA A 316 7.73 -3.89 0.36
CA ALA A 316 8.54 -3.08 -0.54
C ALA A 316 7.72 -2.37 -1.62
N VAL A 317 8.28 -1.29 -2.15
CA VAL A 317 7.78 -0.50 -3.27
C VAL A 317 8.80 -0.57 -4.40
N ARG A 318 8.35 -1.01 -5.59
CA ARG A 318 9.18 -0.99 -6.79
C ARG A 318 9.10 0.37 -7.46
N CYS A 319 10.26 0.90 -7.81
CA CYS A 319 10.38 2.09 -8.63
C CYS A 319 10.99 1.70 -9.98
N HIS A 320 10.16 1.53 -11.00
CA HIS A 320 10.60 1.09 -12.32
C HIS A 320 11.32 2.22 -13.06
N ASN A 321 12.38 1.87 -13.78
CA ASN A 321 12.99 2.79 -14.74
C ASN A 321 12.05 2.95 -15.93
N ILE A 322 11.99 4.13 -16.51
CA ILE A 322 11.37 4.35 -17.81
C ILE A 322 12.46 4.58 -18.86
N GLY A 323 12.29 4.00 -20.05
CA GLY A 323 13.24 4.14 -21.15
C GLY A 323 13.23 5.53 -21.81
N ASN A 324 12.14 6.29 -21.64
CA ASN A 324 11.96 7.59 -22.26
C ASN A 324 11.02 8.49 -21.44
N LEU A 325 11.29 9.80 -21.43
CA LEU A 325 10.43 10.83 -20.82
C LEU A 325 9.45 11.37 -21.87
N ALA A 326 8.51 10.53 -22.29
CA ALA A 326 7.49 10.84 -23.28
C ALA A 326 6.17 10.14 -22.97
N HIS A 327 5.07 10.68 -23.51
CA HIS A 327 3.73 10.12 -23.34
C HIS A 327 3.46 8.93 -24.28
N PRO A 328 2.60 7.98 -23.85
CA PRO A 328 2.23 7.75 -22.45
C PRO A 328 3.41 7.13 -21.69
N VAL A 329 3.69 7.58 -20.47
CA VAL A 329 4.85 7.09 -19.69
C VAL A 329 4.78 5.57 -19.48
N SER A 330 3.56 5.03 -19.35
CA SER A 330 3.31 3.60 -19.22
C SER A 330 3.87 2.73 -20.36
N ALA A 331 4.01 3.28 -21.57
CA ALA A 331 4.56 2.55 -22.71
C ALA A 331 6.09 2.36 -22.64
N PHE A 332 6.76 3.11 -21.76
CA PHE A 332 8.23 3.12 -21.65
C PHE A 332 8.74 2.43 -20.39
N ILE A 333 7.89 1.80 -19.58
CA ILE A 333 8.28 1.15 -18.33
C ILE A 333 9.19 -0.06 -18.62
N ASP A 334 10.40 -0.07 -18.04
CA ASP A 334 11.32 -1.19 -18.06
C ASP A 334 11.13 -2.06 -16.80
N HIS A 335 10.46 -3.20 -16.97
CA HIS A 335 10.25 -4.17 -15.88
C HIS A 335 11.53 -4.90 -15.44
N SER A 336 12.62 -4.79 -16.21
CA SER A 336 13.90 -5.42 -15.89
C SER A 336 14.82 -4.54 -15.04
N SER A 337 14.56 -3.22 -14.98
CA SER A 337 15.38 -2.23 -14.30
C SER A 337 14.55 -1.43 -13.30
N TYR A 338 14.82 -1.61 -12.01
CA TYR A 338 14.06 -0.96 -10.94
C TYR A 338 14.92 -0.72 -9.70
N ARG A 339 14.52 0.29 -8.92
CA ARG A 339 14.96 0.50 -7.53
C ARG A 339 13.93 -0.15 -6.60
N VAL A 340 14.35 -0.52 -5.39
CA VAL A 340 13.45 -1.11 -4.39
C VAL A 340 13.52 -0.27 -3.11
N TYR A 341 12.38 0.29 -2.72
CA TYR A 341 12.19 1.04 -1.49
C TYR A 341 11.40 0.20 -0.48
N MET A 342 11.58 0.46 0.81
CA MET A 342 10.69 -0.08 1.85
C MET A 342 9.35 0.66 1.83
N SER A 343 8.28 -0.09 2.08
CA SER A 343 6.90 0.42 2.15
C SER A 343 6.60 1.29 3.38
N ASP A 344 7.52 1.33 4.35
CA ASP A 344 7.39 2.05 5.60
C ASP A 344 8.76 2.59 6.05
N THR A 345 8.87 3.91 6.24
CA THR A 345 10.10 4.60 6.63
C THR A 345 10.61 4.19 8.01
N GLY A 346 9.71 3.89 8.94
CA GLY A 346 10.07 3.45 10.28
C GLY A 346 10.74 2.07 10.27
N ILE A 347 10.22 1.17 9.42
CA ILE A 347 10.86 -0.14 9.16
C ILE A 347 12.25 0.06 8.55
N LEU A 348 12.39 0.90 7.50
CA LEU A 348 13.69 1.17 6.89
C LEU A 348 14.71 1.66 7.91
N LEU A 349 14.36 2.70 8.68
CA LEU A 349 15.27 3.29 9.65
C LEU A 349 15.65 2.34 10.77
N SER A 350 14.71 1.52 11.22
CA SER A 350 14.98 0.48 12.22
C SER A 350 15.99 -0.55 11.69
N LEU A 351 15.92 -0.92 10.41
CA LEU A 351 16.89 -1.81 9.77
C LEU A 351 18.25 -1.15 9.51
N MET A 352 18.30 0.16 9.29
CA MET A 352 19.56 0.93 9.17
C MET A 352 20.25 1.17 10.52
N GLY A 353 19.49 1.04 11.62
CA GLY A 353 20.00 1.10 12.99
C GLY A 353 20.01 2.50 13.62
N THR A 354 20.40 2.55 14.90
CA THR A 354 20.24 3.72 15.78
C THR A 354 20.92 5.00 15.27
N ASN A 355 22.05 4.88 14.57
CA ASN A 355 22.75 6.05 14.02
C ASN A 355 21.93 6.73 12.91
N ALA A 356 21.21 5.96 12.09
CA ALA A 356 20.32 6.52 11.08
C ALA A 356 19.14 7.25 11.72
N ILE A 357 18.54 6.65 12.75
CA ILE A 357 17.46 7.26 13.53
C ILE A 357 17.93 8.58 14.15
N ARG A 358 19.11 8.59 14.77
CA ARG A 358 19.72 9.78 15.37
C ARG A 358 19.97 10.86 14.33
N ALA A 359 20.51 10.51 13.17
CA ALA A 359 20.77 11.47 12.09
C ALA A 359 19.48 12.14 11.60
N VAL A 360 18.39 11.39 11.44
CA VAL A 360 17.07 11.95 11.09
C VAL A 360 16.57 12.87 12.20
N TYR A 361 16.67 12.46 13.46
CA TYR A 361 16.24 13.25 14.63
C TYR A 361 17.00 14.59 14.74
N GLU A 362 18.32 14.56 14.60
CA GLU A 362 19.19 15.75 14.66
C GLU A 362 19.14 16.59 13.37
N GLY A 363 18.61 16.02 12.28
CA GLY A 363 18.67 16.62 10.96
C GLY A 363 20.09 16.70 10.40
N ASP A 364 20.95 15.74 10.79
CA ASP A 364 22.35 15.64 10.36
C ASP A 364 22.48 15.00 8.97
N TYR A 365 23.11 15.73 8.07
CA TYR A 365 23.30 15.37 6.66
C TYR A 365 24.64 14.71 6.37
N SER A 366 25.51 14.55 7.38
CA SER A 366 26.77 13.82 7.25
C SER A 366 26.53 12.31 7.08
N TYR A 367 25.40 11.82 7.59
CA TYR A 367 24.94 10.45 7.42
C TYR A 367 24.33 10.26 6.03
N ASN A 368 24.28 9.03 5.52
CA ASN A 368 23.77 8.67 4.19
C ASN A 368 22.24 8.83 4.05
N MET A 369 21.75 10.04 4.31
CA MET A 369 20.35 10.44 4.39
C MET A 369 19.65 10.44 3.03
N GLY A 370 20.40 10.37 1.92
CA GLY A 370 19.83 10.24 0.58
C GLY A 370 18.88 9.05 0.50
N ALA A 371 19.33 7.88 0.97
CA ALA A 371 18.52 6.65 0.98
C ALA A 371 17.21 6.81 1.78
N THR A 372 17.30 7.39 2.99
CA THR A 372 16.14 7.56 3.86
C THR A 372 15.14 8.56 3.30
N VAL A 373 15.61 9.68 2.78
CA VAL A 373 14.74 10.73 2.22
C VAL A 373 14.10 10.25 0.91
N GLU A 374 14.87 9.63 0.01
CA GLU A 374 14.31 9.02 -1.21
C GLU A 374 13.26 7.96 -0.88
N ASN A 375 13.47 7.13 0.15
CA ASN A 375 12.47 6.15 0.56
C ASN A 375 11.18 6.81 1.06
N ALA A 376 11.29 7.87 1.86
CA ALA A 376 10.12 8.61 2.34
C ALA A 376 9.32 9.23 1.19
N VAL A 377 10.02 9.76 0.17
CA VAL A 377 9.40 10.29 -1.05
C VAL A 377 8.72 9.17 -1.84
N ALA A 378 9.40 8.05 -2.08
CA ALA A 378 8.85 6.90 -2.80
C ALA A 378 7.59 6.35 -2.11
N GLU A 379 7.63 6.23 -0.79
CA GLU A 379 6.50 5.81 0.03
C GLU A 379 5.35 6.81 -0.06
N GLY A 380 5.62 8.12 0.05
CA GLY A 380 4.62 9.18 -0.08
C GLY A 380 3.87 9.12 -1.41
N ILE A 381 4.61 9.02 -2.52
CA ILE A 381 4.06 8.89 -3.88
C ILE A 381 3.20 7.61 -3.98
N CYS A 382 3.72 6.47 -3.52
CA CYS A 382 3.01 5.19 -3.56
C CYS A 382 1.70 5.24 -2.75
N LYS A 383 1.71 5.86 -1.56
CA LYS A 383 0.54 5.99 -0.70
C LYS A 383 -0.49 7.00 -1.23
N CYS A 384 -0.11 7.91 -2.13
CA CYS A 384 -1.05 8.71 -2.93
C CYS A 384 -1.74 7.90 -4.04
N GLY A 385 -1.37 6.63 -4.26
CA GLY A 385 -1.93 5.78 -5.32
C GLY A 385 -1.27 5.99 -6.69
N LEU A 386 -0.13 6.68 -6.73
CA LEU A 386 0.59 6.97 -7.97
C LEU A 386 1.66 5.90 -8.26
N PRO A 387 1.93 5.57 -9.53
CA PRO A 387 3.08 4.76 -9.90
C PRO A 387 4.38 5.43 -9.46
N VAL A 388 5.28 4.66 -8.84
CA VAL A 388 6.63 5.14 -8.52
C VAL A 388 7.54 4.76 -9.68
N LEU A 389 8.04 5.76 -10.40
CA LEU A 389 8.88 5.60 -11.58
C LEU A 389 10.12 6.48 -11.45
N HIS A 390 11.23 6.11 -12.07
CA HIS A 390 12.43 6.93 -12.19
C HIS A 390 12.94 6.93 -13.63
N TYR A 391 13.86 7.84 -13.94
CA TYR A 391 14.52 7.87 -15.24
C TYR A 391 16.05 7.92 -15.07
N GLU A 392 16.72 6.88 -15.56
CA GLU A 392 18.17 6.83 -15.63
C GLU A 392 18.64 6.60 -17.08
N ARG A 393 19.59 7.42 -17.52
CA ARG A 393 20.37 7.22 -18.74
C ARG A 393 21.85 7.24 -18.40
N THR A 394 22.56 6.19 -18.80
CA THR A 394 24.00 6.04 -18.61
C THR A 394 24.78 6.51 -19.85
N GLY A 395 26.10 6.71 -19.71
CA GLY A 395 26.99 7.20 -20.78
C GLY A 395 27.44 8.64 -20.62
N GLU A 396 28.00 9.24 -21.68
CA GLU A 396 28.54 10.61 -21.69
C GLU A 396 27.48 11.66 -21.31
N ASP A 397 26.23 11.38 -21.66
CA ASP A 397 25.06 12.19 -21.36
C ASP A 397 24.28 11.70 -20.14
N ARG A 398 24.98 11.39 -19.04
CA ARG A 398 24.33 10.85 -17.84
C ARG A 398 23.21 11.78 -17.35
N ILE A 399 22.02 11.22 -17.20
CA ILE A 399 20.84 11.84 -16.58
C ILE A 399 20.33 10.85 -15.55
N ASP A 400 20.09 11.33 -14.35
CA ASP A 400 19.58 10.55 -13.22
C ASP A 400 18.50 11.40 -12.55
N VAL A 401 17.24 11.01 -12.76
CA VAL A 401 16.05 11.66 -12.21
C VAL A 401 15.42 10.67 -11.23
N ASP A 402 15.29 11.09 -9.97
CA ASP A 402 14.89 10.22 -8.87
C ASP A 402 13.47 9.71 -9.01
N PHE A 403 12.54 10.59 -9.38
CA PHE A 403 11.14 10.22 -9.58
C PHE A 403 10.52 10.89 -10.81
N VAL A 404 9.58 10.20 -11.45
CA VAL A 404 8.80 10.70 -12.58
C VAL A 404 7.32 10.46 -12.32
N LEU A 405 6.50 11.51 -12.46
CA LEU A 405 5.04 11.42 -12.39
C LEU A 405 4.41 11.89 -13.70
N GLU A 406 3.26 11.30 -14.04
CA GLU A 406 2.47 11.68 -15.22
C GLU A 406 1.07 12.13 -14.78
N PHE A 407 0.71 13.37 -15.11
CA PHE A 407 -0.61 13.94 -14.86
C PHE A 407 -1.18 14.52 -16.16
N GLY A 408 -1.97 13.72 -16.87
CA GLY A 408 -2.57 14.14 -18.13
C GLY A 408 -1.50 14.43 -19.18
N ARG A 409 -1.24 15.71 -19.44
CA ARG A 409 -0.21 16.19 -20.40
C ARG A 409 1.08 16.63 -19.73
N ASP A 410 1.15 16.55 -18.40
CA ASP A 410 2.33 16.94 -17.66
C ASP A 410 3.16 15.70 -17.30
N ILE A 411 4.46 15.74 -17.62
CA ILE A 411 5.44 14.81 -17.08
C ILE A 411 6.33 15.60 -16.13
N LEU A 412 6.29 15.21 -14.86
CA LEU A 412 7.05 15.83 -13.78
C LEU A 412 8.34 15.05 -13.60
N ALA A 413 9.48 15.67 -13.85
CA ALA A 413 10.80 15.15 -13.48
C ALA A 413 11.18 15.68 -12.09
N ILE A 414 11.34 14.79 -11.11
CA ILE A 414 11.53 15.12 -9.70
C ILE A 414 12.92 14.68 -9.25
N GLU A 415 13.66 15.58 -8.64
CA GLU A 415 14.95 15.32 -8.01
C GLU A 415 14.86 15.54 -6.49
N VAL A 416 15.45 14.65 -5.70
CA VAL A 416 15.36 14.67 -4.24
C VAL A 416 16.70 15.10 -3.65
N LYS A 417 16.68 16.15 -2.84
CA LYS A 417 17.88 16.67 -2.18
C LYS A 417 17.80 16.44 -0.68
N SER A 418 18.65 15.54 -0.21
CA SER A 418 18.89 15.35 1.21
C SER A 418 19.80 16.44 1.78
N GLY A 419 20.78 16.98 1.04
CA GLY A 419 21.78 17.94 1.52
C GLY A 419 21.64 19.37 0.98
N LYS A 420 22.63 20.22 1.29
CA LYS A 420 22.65 21.65 0.88
C LYS A 420 23.11 21.92 -0.57
N ASP A 421 23.57 20.89 -1.30
CA ASP A 421 23.97 21.08 -2.71
C ASP A 421 22.73 21.24 -3.59
N ARG A 422 22.55 22.46 -4.10
CA ARG A 422 21.37 22.89 -4.87
C ARG A 422 21.45 22.58 -6.36
N ARG A 423 22.58 22.07 -6.84
CA ARG A 423 22.77 21.79 -8.27
C ARG A 423 22.03 20.52 -8.66
N SER A 424 21.30 20.62 -9.77
CA SER A 424 20.58 19.49 -10.40
C SER A 424 20.89 19.43 -11.89
N PRO A 425 22.11 18.98 -12.27
CA PRO A 425 22.52 18.91 -13.68
C PRO A 425 21.57 18.05 -14.53
N SER A 426 20.95 17.04 -13.94
CA SER A 426 19.95 16.19 -14.59
C SER A 426 18.75 17.00 -15.06
N LEU A 427 18.17 17.87 -14.22
CA LEU A 427 17.00 18.69 -14.59
C LEU A 427 17.31 19.69 -15.70
N SER A 428 18.51 20.25 -15.75
CA SER A 428 18.94 21.10 -16.88
C SER A 428 18.99 20.32 -18.19
N LYS A 429 19.57 19.11 -18.18
CA LYS A 429 19.60 18.24 -19.37
C LYS A 429 18.21 17.77 -19.77
N VAL A 430 17.31 17.53 -18.81
CA VAL A 430 15.90 17.19 -19.09
C VAL A 430 15.23 18.32 -19.86
N ARG A 431 15.39 19.57 -19.44
CA ARG A 431 14.87 20.75 -20.15
C ARG A 431 15.33 20.79 -21.61
N GLU A 432 16.60 20.49 -21.86
CA GLU A 432 17.19 20.56 -23.20
C GLU A 432 16.72 19.43 -24.13
N LYS A 433 16.57 18.21 -23.60
CA LYS A 433 16.38 17.00 -24.40
C LYS A 433 14.94 16.46 -24.42
N TYR A 434 14.14 16.74 -23.40
CA TYR A 434 12.83 16.13 -23.19
C TYR A 434 11.75 17.18 -22.98
N ARG A 435 11.26 17.76 -24.08
CA ARG A 435 10.23 18.82 -24.02
C ARG A 435 8.90 18.39 -23.38
N GLN A 436 8.58 17.09 -23.41
CA GLN A 436 7.36 16.56 -22.78
C GLN A 436 7.48 16.47 -21.25
N ALA A 437 8.70 16.36 -20.72
CA ALA A 437 9.01 16.57 -19.30
C ALA A 437 8.97 18.07 -18.97
N ASN A 438 7.75 18.60 -19.00
CA ASN A 438 7.46 20.03 -18.96
C ASN A 438 7.51 20.63 -17.55
N ARG A 439 7.49 19.81 -16.50
CA ARG A 439 7.64 20.25 -15.12
C ARG A 439 8.87 19.62 -14.48
N ARG A 440 9.70 20.45 -13.86
CA ARG A 440 10.93 20.04 -13.19
C ARG A 440 10.83 20.46 -11.73
N ILE A 441 10.96 19.49 -10.84
CA ILE A 441 10.70 19.66 -9.41
C ILE A 441 11.94 19.27 -8.61
N LYS A 442 12.27 20.05 -7.58
CA LYS A 442 13.18 19.67 -6.52
C LYS A 442 12.42 19.52 -5.22
N LEU A 443 12.53 18.36 -4.60
CA LEU A 443 12.09 18.13 -3.23
C LEU A 443 13.29 18.34 -2.29
N GLU A 444 13.23 19.37 -1.46
CA GLU A 444 14.32 19.73 -0.56
C GLU A 444 13.80 20.36 0.74
N ARG A 445 14.70 20.77 1.65
CA ARG A 445 14.31 21.42 2.92
C ARG A 445 14.15 22.92 2.75
N THR A 446 13.13 23.30 1.98
CA THR A 446 12.81 24.70 1.69
C THR A 446 11.31 24.90 1.53
N ASN A 447 10.89 26.15 1.56
CA ASN A 447 9.50 26.51 1.30
C ASN A 447 9.24 26.54 -0.22
N ILE A 448 7.98 26.66 -0.63
CA ILE A 448 7.62 26.55 -2.05
C ILE A 448 8.03 27.81 -2.82
N PHE A 449 8.78 27.66 -3.90
CA PHE A 449 9.09 28.73 -4.86
C PHE A 449 9.48 28.16 -6.23
N THR A 450 9.57 29.01 -7.25
CA THR A 450 10.12 28.64 -8.57
C THR A 450 11.39 29.46 -8.82
N ASP A 451 12.47 28.80 -9.23
CA ASP A 451 13.73 29.47 -9.55
C ASP A 451 13.72 30.10 -10.96
N ASP A 452 14.73 30.93 -11.26
CA ASP A 452 14.86 31.61 -12.55
C ASP A 452 15.00 30.64 -13.74
N ASP A 453 15.42 29.40 -13.48
CA ASP A 453 15.52 28.33 -14.46
C ASP A 453 14.19 27.63 -14.72
N GLY A 454 13.12 28.00 -14.01
CA GLY A 454 11.79 27.41 -14.08
C GLY A 454 11.68 26.04 -13.39
N VAL A 455 12.53 25.79 -12.38
CA VAL A 455 12.45 24.61 -11.51
C VAL A 455 11.60 24.96 -10.30
N GLU A 456 10.62 24.11 -10.00
CA GLU A 456 9.75 24.26 -8.84
C GLU A 456 10.39 23.59 -7.62
N HIS A 457 10.51 24.30 -6.52
CA HIS A 457 11.06 23.81 -5.26
C HIS A 457 9.91 23.56 -4.28
N TYR A 458 9.90 22.39 -3.63
CA TYR A 458 8.91 22.04 -2.61
C TYR A 458 9.59 21.41 -1.39
N PRO A 459 8.95 21.49 -0.21
CA PRO A 459 9.38 20.72 0.94
C PRO A 459 9.32 19.21 0.68
N LEU A 460 10.22 18.45 1.29
CA LEU A 460 10.28 16.98 1.14
C LEU A 460 8.92 16.28 1.38
N PHE A 461 8.16 16.73 2.38
CA PHE A 461 6.86 16.15 2.70
C PHE A 461 5.78 16.37 1.63
N ALA A 462 6.01 17.26 0.65
CA ALA A 462 5.08 17.46 -0.47
C ALA A 462 4.90 16.17 -1.29
N ALA A 463 5.87 15.25 -1.29
CA ALA A 463 5.71 13.93 -1.89
C ALA A 463 4.58 13.10 -1.28
N CYS A 464 4.25 13.33 -0.01
CA CYS A 464 3.13 12.68 0.66
C CYS A 464 1.76 13.27 0.29
N PHE A 465 1.77 14.34 -0.50
CA PHE A 465 0.60 14.99 -1.11
C PHE A 465 0.83 15.13 -2.62
N ALA A 466 1.42 14.11 -3.24
CA ALA A 466 1.78 14.16 -4.66
C ALA A 466 0.56 14.31 -5.59
N ASP A 467 -0.64 13.94 -5.12
CA ASP A 467 -1.92 14.25 -5.75
C ASP A 467 -2.14 15.76 -5.95
N MET A 468 -1.69 16.59 -5.00
CA MET A 468 -1.78 18.05 -5.08
C MET A 468 -0.83 18.64 -6.13
N LEU A 469 0.16 17.88 -6.61
CA LEU A 469 1.02 18.33 -7.71
C LEU A 469 0.32 18.23 -9.06
N ALA A 470 -0.84 17.59 -9.17
CA ALA A 470 -1.60 17.56 -10.42
C ALA A 470 -2.12 18.96 -10.79
N PRO A 471 -2.14 19.32 -12.09
CA PRO A 471 -2.83 20.54 -12.52
C PRO A 471 -4.33 20.42 -12.33
N ASP A 472 -5.01 21.56 -12.26
CA ASP A 472 -6.48 21.61 -12.32
C ASP A 472 -6.99 20.97 -13.60
N TYR A 473 -8.05 20.17 -13.46
CA TYR A 473 -8.70 19.51 -14.58
C TYR A 473 -10.21 19.64 -14.44
N ASP A 474 -10.81 20.36 -15.38
CA ASP A 474 -12.25 20.67 -15.45
C ASP A 474 -13.03 19.73 -16.39
N GLY A 475 -12.34 18.75 -16.98
CA GLY A 475 -12.93 17.76 -17.87
C GLY A 475 -13.50 16.53 -17.14
N PRO A 476 -14.03 15.54 -17.89
CA PRO A 476 -14.61 14.34 -17.31
C PRO A 476 -13.56 13.48 -16.60
N GLU A 477 -13.87 13.00 -15.39
CA GLU A 477 -12.97 12.11 -14.66
C GLU A 477 -12.69 10.83 -15.45
N PHE A 478 -11.40 10.57 -15.68
CA PHE A 478 -10.90 9.32 -16.24
C PHE A 478 -10.17 8.54 -15.16
N VAL A 479 -10.64 7.33 -14.87
CA VAL A 479 -9.96 6.40 -13.95
C VAL A 479 -8.76 5.78 -14.68
N ALA A 480 -7.61 6.46 -14.64
CA ALA A 480 -6.39 6.04 -15.34
C ALA A 480 -5.49 5.09 -14.50
N TYR A 481 -5.61 5.19 -13.18
CA TYR A 481 -4.99 4.31 -12.18
C TYR A 481 -6.10 3.92 -11.21
N GLY A 482 -5.94 2.82 -10.45
CA GLY A 482 -6.94 2.39 -9.44
C GLY A 482 -7.43 3.59 -8.59
N PRO A 483 -8.65 3.52 -8.01
CA PRO A 483 -9.45 4.68 -7.61
C PRO A 483 -8.57 5.81 -7.06
N ARG A 484 -8.51 6.93 -7.80
CA ARG A 484 -7.93 8.17 -7.29
C ARG A 484 -8.74 8.50 -6.04
N ARG A 485 -8.05 8.72 -4.92
CA ARG A 485 -8.70 9.04 -3.65
C ARG A 485 -9.65 10.22 -3.86
N SER A 486 -10.90 10.04 -3.47
CA SER A 486 -11.87 11.11 -3.39
C SER A 486 -11.36 12.16 -2.42
N ASP A 487 -11.22 13.41 -2.88
CA ASP A 487 -11.00 14.54 -1.99
C ASP A 487 -12.31 14.76 -1.21
N PRO A 488 -12.32 14.75 0.13
CA PRO A 488 -13.53 15.06 0.88
C PRO A 488 -14.13 16.43 0.53
N ALA A 489 -13.36 17.35 -0.07
CA ALA A 489 -13.87 18.62 -0.57
C ALA A 489 -14.73 18.49 -1.86
N SER A 490 -14.56 17.45 -2.67
CA SER A 490 -15.36 17.27 -3.91
C SER A 490 -16.73 16.63 -3.66
N ALA A 491 -16.92 15.98 -2.50
CA ALA A 491 -18.19 15.35 -2.12
C ALA A 491 -19.31 16.36 -1.81
N HIS A 492 -18.99 17.62 -1.50
CA HIS A 492 -19.99 18.65 -1.15
C HIS A 492 -20.66 19.33 -2.35
N ALA A 493 -20.31 18.98 -3.60
CA ALA A 493 -20.87 19.62 -4.79
C ALA A 493 -22.02 18.84 -5.47
N ARG A 494 -22.44 17.67 -4.96
CA ARG A 494 -23.50 16.87 -5.57
C ARG A 494 -24.67 16.64 -4.61
N ALA A 495 -25.52 17.66 -4.46
CA ALA A 495 -26.90 17.42 -4.07
C ALA A 495 -27.65 16.81 -5.28
N PRO A 496 -28.26 15.62 -5.18
CA PRO A 496 -29.14 15.13 -6.24
C PRO A 496 -30.38 16.01 -6.30
N GLY A 497 -30.55 16.73 -7.41
CA GLY A 497 -31.79 17.43 -7.71
C GLY A 497 -32.96 16.44 -7.82
N PRO A 498 -34.18 16.81 -7.41
CA PRO A 498 -35.33 15.91 -7.49
C PRO A 498 -35.69 15.67 -8.96
N TYR A 499 -35.52 14.44 -9.44
CA TYR A 499 -36.07 14.04 -10.74
C TYR A 499 -37.58 13.81 -10.63
N PRO A 500 -38.37 14.24 -11.62
CA PRO A 500 -39.83 14.19 -11.58
C PRO A 500 -40.35 12.78 -11.84
N ARG A 501 -41.35 12.36 -11.05
CA ARG A 501 -42.13 11.15 -11.29
C ARG A 501 -42.95 11.34 -12.58
N ALA A 502 -42.76 10.46 -13.55
CA ALA A 502 -43.63 10.35 -14.72
C ALA A 502 -45.00 9.83 -14.24
N ASN A 503 -46.05 10.65 -14.43
CA ASN A 503 -47.43 10.21 -14.32
C ASN A 503 -47.84 9.64 -15.68
N ASP A 504 -48.07 8.33 -15.73
CA ASP A 504 -48.86 7.69 -16.78
C ASP A 504 -50.35 8.00 -16.55
N SER A 505 -50.91 8.85 -17.40
CA SER A 505 -52.35 8.90 -17.65
C SER A 505 -52.59 9.43 -19.06
N GLY A 506 -52.83 8.50 -20.00
CA GLY A 506 -53.21 8.84 -21.36
C GLY A 506 -53.89 7.66 -22.02
N ASN A 507 -55.22 7.69 -22.04
CA ASN A 507 -56.04 6.88 -22.93
C ASN A 507 -57.32 7.69 -23.22
N PRO A 508 -57.89 7.63 -24.43
CA PRO A 508 -57.29 7.64 -25.77
C PRO A 508 -57.32 9.03 -26.44
#